data_AF-A0A6P8HK64-F1
#
_entry.id   AF-A0A6P8HK64-F1
#
_cell.length_a   1.000
_cell.length_b   1.000
_cell.length_c   1.000
_cell.angle_alpha   90.00
_cell.angle_beta   90.00
_cell.angle_gamma   90.00
#
_symmetry.space_group_name_H-M   'P 1'
#
loop_
_entity.id
_entity.type
_entity.pdbx_description
1 polymer ?
#
loop_
_entity_poly.entity_id
_entity_poly.type
_entity_poly.pdbx_seq_one_letter_code
_entity_poly.pdbx_strand_id
1 'polypeptide(L)'
;MISSLKTNCKIKTYIQRLNCVRIGQCLLLGQCCAACSSAKTNERSKESRKRKSDGEIHIFHNERYFSEDDWKKKSEIINKKLKASKTREARLAEKFQDQLIDLESDDHNDLAWIMDNENNNIPEDMKTLWHQQIEITQTASKNGYRWHPKIIKLCLELYCKNPHVLEPLRNVMHLPSNRSIRYYKNKCEQQSGWNKNIVEWCLKDARERNLRECDYWGGFVIDEMKIEVMIILL
;
A
#
# COMPACT_ATOMS: atom_id res chain seq x y z
N MET A 1 -2.07 33.98 -59.35
CA MET A 1 -1.08 34.27 -58.30
C MET A 1 -1.48 33.51 -57.05
N ILE A 2 -0.73 32.44 -56.78
CA ILE A 2 -0.94 31.47 -55.71
C ILE A 2 -0.72 32.19 -54.38
N SER A 3 -1.78 32.37 -53.60
CA SER A 3 -1.64 32.82 -52.21
C SER A 3 -2.60 32.04 -51.29
N SER A 4 -1.97 31.23 -50.46
CA SER A 4 -2.30 31.13 -49.03
C SER A 4 -3.58 30.39 -48.62
N LEU A 5 -3.73 29.13 -49.04
CA LEU A 5 -4.45 28.15 -48.24
C LEU A 5 -3.44 27.34 -47.40
N LYS A 6 -2.92 27.94 -46.32
CA LYS A 6 -2.31 27.19 -45.21
C LYS A 6 -3.44 26.49 -44.45
N THR A 7 -3.98 25.41 -45.02
CA THR A 7 -4.98 24.58 -44.37
C THR A 7 -4.33 23.76 -43.26
N ASN A 8 -4.48 24.24 -42.03
CA ASN A 8 -4.09 23.51 -40.82
C ASN A 8 -5.00 22.28 -40.67
N CYS A 9 -4.49 21.11 -41.02
CA CYS A 9 -5.19 19.85 -40.79
C CYS A 9 -5.15 19.50 -39.29
N LYS A 10 -6.15 19.96 -38.53
CA LYS A 10 -6.38 19.52 -37.15
C LYS A 10 -7.02 18.13 -37.17
N ILE A 11 -6.19 17.09 -37.36
CA ILE A 11 -6.61 15.69 -37.28
C ILE A 11 -7.10 15.40 -35.85
N LYS A 12 -8.40 15.14 -35.70
CA LYS A 12 -9.11 15.01 -34.40
C LYS A 12 -8.97 13.64 -33.72
N THR A 13 -8.38 12.64 -34.37
CA THR A 13 -8.29 11.28 -33.79
C THR A 13 -6.86 10.72 -33.81
N TYR A 14 -6.49 9.99 -32.74
CA TYR A 14 -5.18 9.35 -32.58
C TYR A 14 -4.89 8.31 -33.68
N ILE A 15 -5.93 7.59 -34.12
CA ILE A 15 -5.86 6.57 -35.18
C ILE A 15 -5.56 7.20 -36.55
N GLN A 16 -6.15 8.35 -36.88
CA GLN A 16 -5.86 9.06 -38.14
C GLN A 16 -4.45 9.68 -38.16
N ARG A 17 -3.89 10.06 -36.99
CA ARG A 17 -2.48 10.47 -36.88
C ARG A 17 -1.52 9.32 -37.15
N LEU A 18 -1.75 8.14 -36.57
CA LEU A 18 -0.90 6.95 -36.75
C LEU A 18 -0.84 6.48 -38.21
N ASN A 19 -1.99 6.46 -38.90
CA ASN A 19 -2.02 6.07 -40.32
C ASN A 19 -1.32 7.09 -41.23
N CYS A 20 -1.42 8.37 -40.93
CA CYS A 20 -0.75 9.43 -41.69
C CYS A 20 0.79 9.40 -41.54
N VAL A 21 1.28 9.01 -40.36
CA VAL A 21 2.72 8.92 -40.09
C VAL A 21 3.33 7.67 -40.75
N ARG A 22 2.63 6.54 -40.78
CA ARG A 22 3.08 5.32 -41.47
C ARG A 22 3.04 5.41 -43.00
N ILE A 23 1.98 5.98 -43.58
CA ILE A 23 1.74 5.96 -45.04
C ILE A 23 2.37 7.18 -45.74
N GLY A 24 2.73 8.24 -44.99
CA GLY A 24 3.37 9.43 -45.56
C GLY A 24 2.48 10.28 -46.46
N GLN A 25 1.17 10.10 -46.36
CA GLN A 25 0.17 10.96 -46.98
C GLN A 25 -0.91 11.32 -45.96
N CYS A 26 -1.33 12.59 -45.96
CA CYS A 26 -2.46 13.02 -45.16
C CYS A 26 -3.76 12.61 -45.84
N LEU A 27 -4.61 11.87 -45.13
CA LEU A 27 -5.90 11.36 -45.64
C LEU A 27 -6.81 12.47 -46.21
N LEU A 28 -6.60 13.72 -45.79
CA LEU A 28 -7.39 14.90 -46.19
C LEU A 28 -6.76 15.74 -47.30
N LEU A 29 -5.46 15.60 -47.58
CA LEU A 29 -4.72 16.51 -48.49
C LEU A 29 -3.88 15.77 -49.54
N GLY A 30 -3.77 14.44 -49.49
CA GLY A 30 -2.93 13.66 -50.42
C GLY A 30 -1.42 13.92 -50.32
N GLN A 31 -0.99 14.92 -49.55
CA GLN A 31 0.41 15.32 -49.34
C GLN A 31 0.71 15.48 -47.83
N CYS A 32 2.00 15.42 -47.45
CA CYS A 32 2.42 15.64 -46.06
C CYS A 32 2.25 17.11 -45.64
N CYS A 33 1.28 17.39 -44.77
CA CYS A 33 1.15 18.74 -44.18
C CYS A 33 2.22 18.99 -43.10
N ALA A 34 2.43 20.27 -42.74
CA ALA A 34 3.44 20.69 -41.76
C ALA A 34 3.29 19.96 -40.41
N ALA A 35 2.07 19.74 -39.93
CA ALA A 35 1.81 19.01 -38.67
C ALA A 35 2.20 17.53 -38.75
N CYS A 36 1.99 16.88 -39.90
CA CYS A 36 2.38 15.49 -40.13
C CYS A 36 3.90 15.34 -40.31
N SER A 37 4.56 16.34 -40.91
CA SER A 37 6.03 16.42 -40.97
C SER A 37 6.63 16.55 -39.56
N SER A 38 6.12 17.47 -38.73
CA SER A 38 6.56 17.60 -37.34
C SER A 38 6.32 16.35 -36.50
N ALA A 39 5.21 15.64 -36.71
CA ALA A 39 4.93 14.37 -36.03
C ALA A 39 5.95 13.28 -36.41
N LYS A 40 6.28 13.14 -37.71
CA LYS A 40 7.33 12.23 -38.19
C LYS A 40 8.70 12.57 -37.62
N THR A 41 9.07 13.86 -37.60
CA THR A 41 10.34 14.28 -37.01
C THR A 41 10.40 13.94 -35.52
N ASN A 42 9.32 14.19 -34.78
CA ASN A 42 9.24 13.83 -33.36
C ASN A 42 9.32 12.31 -33.12
N GLU A 43 8.67 11.47 -33.93
CA GLU A 43 8.80 10.02 -33.83
C GLU A 43 10.22 9.54 -34.14
N ARG A 44 10.85 10.04 -35.21
CA ARG A 44 12.26 9.75 -35.52
C ARG A 44 13.19 10.19 -34.40
N SER A 45 12.95 11.36 -33.80
CA SER A 45 13.70 11.83 -32.63
C SER A 45 13.43 10.99 -31.37
N LYS A 46 12.24 10.40 -31.21
CA LYS A 46 11.93 9.46 -30.11
C LYS A 46 12.62 8.11 -30.33
N GLU A 47 12.57 7.56 -31.54
CA GLU A 47 13.27 6.32 -31.88
C GLU A 47 14.79 6.47 -31.79
N SER A 48 15.35 7.59 -32.26
CA SER A 48 16.77 7.89 -32.11
C SER A 48 17.17 7.97 -30.63
N ARG A 49 16.35 8.60 -29.78
CA ARG A 49 16.57 8.62 -28.33
C ARG A 49 16.49 7.22 -27.70
N LYS A 50 15.51 6.40 -28.11
CA LYS A 50 15.36 5.01 -27.62
C LYS A 50 16.53 4.11 -28.05
N ARG A 51 17.08 4.32 -29.25
CA ARG A 51 18.28 3.62 -29.74
C ARG A 51 19.56 4.07 -29.02
N LYS A 52 19.67 5.36 -28.68
CA LYS A 52 20.81 5.90 -27.92
C LYS A 52 20.81 5.50 -26.45
N SER A 53 19.64 5.25 -25.87
CA SER A 53 19.51 4.82 -24.47
C SER A 53 19.59 3.30 -24.28
N ASP A 54 19.95 2.54 -25.33
CA ASP A 54 20.04 1.07 -25.33
C ASP A 54 18.81 0.34 -24.73
N GLY A 55 17.63 0.97 -24.83
CA GLY A 55 16.40 0.45 -24.22
C GLY A 55 16.32 0.54 -22.68
N GLU A 56 17.15 1.37 -22.04
CA GLU A 56 17.00 1.72 -20.63
C GLU A 56 15.65 2.42 -20.38
N ILE A 57 14.83 1.80 -19.54
CA ILE A 57 13.52 2.33 -19.14
C ILE A 57 13.73 3.26 -17.96
N HIS A 58 13.41 4.54 -18.13
CA HIS A 58 13.46 5.51 -17.05
C HIS A 58 12.51 5.11 -15.89
N ILE A 59 12.96 5.32 -14.65
CA ILE A 59 12.27 4.89 -13.41
C ILE A 59 10.84 5.43 -13.33
N PHE A 60 10.60 6.61 -13.89
CA PHE A 60 9.28 7.28 -13.89
C PHE A 60 8.54 7.20 -15.24
N HIS A 61 8.86 6.22 -16.10
CA HIS A 61 8.10 6.04 -17.34
C HIS A 61 6.67 5.56 -17.07
N ASN A 62 5.70 6.14 -17.76
CA ASN A 62 4.30 5.78 -17.60
C ASN A 62 4.04 4.34 -18.11
N GLU A 63 3.66 3.47 -17.18
CA GLU A 63 3.48 2.02 -17.39
C GLU A 63 2.44 1.66 -18.44
N ARG A 64 1.50 2.58 -18.76
CA ARG A 64 0.48 2.36 -19.79
C ARG A 64 1.04 2.18 -21.20
N TYR A 65 2.26 2.66 -21.46
CA TYR A 65 2.88 2.62 -22.78
C TYR A 65 3.95 1.53 -22.92
N PHE A 66 4.06 0.63 -21.94
CA PHE A 66 5.00 -0.48 -22.01
C PHE A 66 4.56 -1.53 -23.03
N SER A 67 5.51 -1.99 -23.84
CA SER A 67 5.34 -3.24 -24.59
C SER A 67 5.50 -4.45 -23.67
N GLU A 68 5.11 -5.63 -24.15
CA GLU A 68 5.31 -6.89 -23.42
C GLU A 68 6.79 -7.14 -23.06
N ASP A 69 7.72 -6.74 -23.95
CA ASP A 69 9.16 -6.85 -23.71
C ASP A 69 9.64 -5.86 -22.63
N ASP A 70 9.05 -4.65 -22.59
CA ASP A 70 9.37 -3.65 -21.57
C ASP A 70 8.89 -4.14 -20.17
N TRP A 71 7.75 -4.84 -20.10
CA TRP A 71 7.28 -5.50 -18.89
C TRP A 71 8.20 -6.62 -18.41
N LYS A 72 8.69 -7.47 -19.32
CA LYS A 72 9.66 -8.54 -19.00
C LYS A 72 10.93 -7.95 -18.39
N LYS A 73 11.49 -6.91 -19.00
CA LYS A 73 12.67 -6.20 -18.49
C LYS A 73 12.43 -5.61 -17.09
N LYS A 74 11.29 -4.95 -16.86
CA LYS A 74 10.97 -4.39 -15.53
C LYS A 74 10.78 -5.49 -14.48
N SER A 75 10.10 -6.59 -14.84
CA SER A 75 9.93 -7.75 -13.95
C SER A 75 11.28 -8.32 -13.53
N GLU A 76 12.22 -8.46 -14.47
CA GLU A 76 13.58 -8.91 -14.16
C GLU A 76 14.32 -7.94 -13.22
N ILE A 77 14.20 -6.63 -13.44
CA ILE A 77 14.81 -5.62 -12.56
C ILE A 77 14.22 -5.71 -11.14
N ILE A 78 12.89 -5.81 -11.02
CA ILE A 78 12.21 -5.95 -9.73
C ILE A 78 12.63 -7.24 -9.04
N ASN A 79 12.66 -8.37 -9.76
CA ASN A 79 13.08 -9.66 -9.22
C ASN A 79 14.54 -9.64 -8.77
N LYS A 80 15.44 -8.99 -9.51
CA LYS A 80 16.84 -8.78 -9.09
C LYS A 80 16.92 -7.97 -7.80
N LYS A 81 16.15 -6.87 -7.69
CA LYS A 81 16.08 -6.06 -6.47
C LYS A 81 15.55 -6.84 -5.28
N LEU A 82 14.48 -7.63 -5.47
CA LEU A 82 13.91 -8.48 -4.44
C LEU A 82 14.89 -9.55 -3.97
N LYS A 83 15.58 -10.23 -4.91
CA LYS A 83 16.64 -11.19 -4.57
C LYS A 83 17.75 -10.54 -3.75
N ALA A 84 18.25 -9.38 -4.19
CA ALA A 84 19.28 -8.65 -3.46
C ALA A 84 18.83 -8.23 -2.04
N SER A 85 17.57 -7.76 -1.88
CA SER A 85 17.02 -7.44 -0.54
C SER A 85 16.96 -8.67 0.35
N LYS A 86 16.41 -9.78 -0.17
CA LYS A 86 16.32 -11.05 0.57
C LYS A 86 17.69 -11.57 1.00
N THR A 87 18.68 -11.55 0.11
CA THR A 87 20.06 -11.97 0.47
C THR A 87 20.66 -11.07 1.55
N ARG A 88 20.39 -9.76 1.50
CA ARG A 88 20.86 -8.82 2.54
C ARG A 88 20.20 -9.11 3.88
N GLU A 89 18.89 -9.31 3.91
CA GLU A 89 18.13 -9.68 5.11
C GLU A 89 18.62 -10.99 5.70
N ALA A 90 18.89 -12.01 4.87
CA ALA A 90 19.43 -13.29 5.33
C ALA A 90 20.81 -13.15 5.99
N ARG A 91 21.73 -12.38 5.39
CA ARG A 91 23.06 -12.11 5.97
C ARG A 91 22.98 -11.34 7.30
N LEU A 92 22.03 -10.41 7.40
CA LEU A 92 21.78 -9.69 8.64
C LEU A 92 21.24 -10.64 9.70
N ALA A 93 20.27 -11.49 9.35
CA ALA A 93 19.69 -12.47 10.25
C ALA A 93 20.74 -13.46 10.80
N GLU A 94 21.65 -13.94 9.95
CA GLU A 94 22.77 -14.82 10.35
C GLU A 94 23.67 -14.13 11.40
N LYS A 95 24.09 -12.88 11.13
CA LYS A 95 24.88 -12.10 12.10
C LYS A 95 24.15 -11.82 13.40
N PHE A 96 22.82 -11.64 13.34
CA PHE A 96 22.00 -11.50 14.53
C PHE A 96 21.94 -12.81 15.32
N GLN A 97 21.85 -13.97 14.65
CA GLN A 97 21.88 -15.27 15.31
C GLN A 97 23.22 -15.58 15.96
N ASP A 98 24.34 -15.24 15.33
CA ASP A 98 25.67 -15.38 15.95
C ASP A 98 25.84 -14.54 17.22
N GLN A 99 25.06 -13.46 17.36
CA GLN A 99 25.08 -12.56 18.52
C GLN A 99 23.97 -12.87 19.54
N LEU A 100 23.07 -13.80 19.25
CA LEU A 100 22.00 -14.18 20.16
C LEU A 100 22.57 -15.09 21.26
N ILE A 101 22.34 -14.70 22.50
CA ILE A 101 22.59 -15.54 23.67
C ILE A 101 21.27 -16.24 23.99
N ASP A 102 21.29 -17.58 24.01
CA ASP A 102 20.13 -18.37 24.41
C ASP A 102 19.91 -18.19 25.91
N LEU A 103 18.73 -17.66 26.26
CA LEU A 103 18.32 -17.47 27.65
C LEU A 103 17.87 -18.82 28.24
N GLU A 104 18.35 -19.13 29.44
CA GLU A 104 17.95 -20.32 30.19
C GLU A 104 16.61 -20.11 30.91
N SER A 105 16.01 -21.18 31.43
CA SER A 105 14.72 -21.09 32.13
C SER A 105 14.77 -20.22 33.39
N ASP A 106 15.94 -20.11 34.03
CA ASP A 106 16.14 -19.29 35.21
C ASP A 106 16.14 -17.79 34.87
N ASP A 107 16.63 -17.41 33.68
CA ASP A 107 16.57 -16.04 33.17
C ASP A 107 15.12 -15.56 32.98
N HIS A 108 14.18 -16.48 32.71
CA HIS A 108 12.75 -16.16 32.59
C HIS A 108 12.15 -15.73 33.93
N ASN A 109 12.61 -16.31 35.03
CA ASN A 109 12.19 -15.91 36.38
C ASN A 109 12.83 -14.58 36.78
N ASP A 110 14.09 -14.37 36.43
CA ASP A 110 14.80 -13.10 36.68
C ASP A 110 14.16 -11.94 35.90
N LEU A 111 13.78 -12.16 34.64
CA LEU A 111 13.03 -11.18 33.84
C LEU A 111 11.65 -10.91 34.45
N ALA A 112 10.93 -11.94 34.90
CA ALA A 112 9.65 -11.76 35.57
C ALA A 112 9.80 -10.92 36.87
N TRP A 113 10.86 -11.15 37.63
CA TRP A 113 11.17 -10.42 38.86
C TRP A 113 11.57 -8.95 38.58
N ILE A 114 12.41 -8.71 37.57
CA ILE A 114 12.78 -7.35 37.14
C ILE A 114 11.55 -6.59 36.67
N MET A 115 10.70 -7.21 35.85
CA MET A 115 9.48 -6.58 35.34
C MET A 115 8.47 -6.24 36.44
N ASP A 116 8.41 -7.02 37.52
CA ASP A 116 7.52 -6.77 38.65
C ASP A 116 8.03 -5.62 39.54
N ASN A 117 9.35 -5.53 39.74
CA ASN A 117 9.98 -4.51 40.60
C ASN A 117 10.11 -3.12 39.95
N GLU A 118 10.21 -3.01 38.62
CA GLU A 118 10.33 -1.73 37.92
C GLU A 118 8.99 -1.02 37.63
N ASN A 119 7.87 -1.51 38.18
CA ASN A 119 6.52 -0.97 37.96
C ASN A 119 6.35 0.54 38.24
N ASN A 120 7.27 1.17 38.97
CA ASN A 120 7.18 2.56 39.40
C ASN A 120 7.46 3.60 38.28
N ASN A 121 8.14 3.24 37.19
CA ASN A 121 8.54 4.18 36.13
C ASN A 121 7.81 4.00 34.79
N ILE A 122 6.73 3.22 34.76
CA ILE A 122 6.04 2.88 33.51
C ILE A 122 4.99 3.96 33.17
N PRO A 123 4.99 4.52 31.95
CA PRO A 123 3.95 5.44 31.50
C PRO A 123 2.56 4.82 31.64
N GLU A 124 1.58 5.61 32.09
CA GLU A 124 0.21 5.14 32.37
C GLU A 124 -0.42 4.39 31.18
N ASP A 125 -0.15 4.86 29.97
CA ASP A 125 -0.64 4.26 28.73
C ASP A 125 -0.03 2.87 28.44
N MET A 126 1.18 2.62 28.95
CA MET A 126 1.93 1.38 28.73
C MET A 126 1.75 0.36 29.86
N LYS A 127 1.27 0.77 31.04
CA LYS A 127 1.00 -0.14 32.18
C LYS A 127 0.12 -1.33 31.78
N THR A 128 -0.94 -1.09 31.00
CA THR A 128 -1.83 -2.17 30.55
C THR A 128 -1.11 -3.20 29.67
N LEU A 129 -0.21 -2.75 28.80
CA LEU A 129 0.61 -3.65 27.97
C LEU A 129 1.56 -4.44 28.86
N TRP A 130 2.22 -3.77 29.81
CA TRP A 130 3.19 -4.37 30.72
C TRP A 130 2.61 -5.48 31.58
N HIS A 131 1.49 -5.22 32.27
CA HIS A 131 0.80 -6.22 33.08
C HIS A 131 0.39 -7.45 32.26
N GLN A 132 -0.10 -7.25 31.03
CA GLN A 132 -0.43 -8.39 30.17
C GLN A 132 0.80 -9.19 29.74
N GLN A 133 1.96 -8.57 29.56
CA GLN A 133 3.19 -9.32 29.28
C GLN A 133 3.57 -10.20 30.46
N ILE A 134 3.55 -9.65 31.68
CA ILE A 134 3.85 -10.40 32.91
C ILE A 134 2.88 -11.60 33.05
N GLU A 135 1.58 -11.38 32.89
CA GLU A 135 0.58 -12.45 32.95
C GLU A 135 0.84 -13.55 31.92
N ILE A 136 1.20 -13.18 30.68
CA ILE A 136 1.48 -14.16 29.62
C ILE A 136 2.76 -14.94 29.92
N THR A 137 3.80 -14.24 30.39
CA THR A 137 5.10 -14.82 30.79
C THR A 137 4.95 -15.82 31.94
N GLN A 138 4.07 -15.53 32.91
CA GLN A 138 3.79 -16.39 34.06
C GLN A 138 2.82 -17.55 33.73
N THR A 139 2.01 -17.41 32.68
CA THR A 139 1.02 -18.43 32.32
C THR A 139 1.68 -19.59 31.58
N ALA A 140 1.70 -20.77 32.20
CA ALA A 140 2.27 -21.98 31.60
C ALA A 140 1.58 -22.45 30.29
N SER A 141 0.33 -22.03 30.06
CA SER A 141 -0.46 -22.39 28.87
C SER A 141 -0.42 -21.31 27.80
N LYS A 142 0.05 -21.69 26.60
CA LYS A 142 0.10 -20.81 25.41
C LYS A 142 -1.25 -20.24 24.98
N ASN A 143 -2.37 -20.85 25.39
CA ASN A 143 -3.73 -20.48 24.99
C ASN A 143 -4.64 -20.05 26.16
N GLY A 144 -4.11 -19.98 27.39
CA GLY A 144 -4.91 -19.82 28.61
C GLY A 144 -5.32 -18.38 28.96
N TYR A 145 -4.88 -17.38 28.19
CA TYR A 145 -5.04 -15.97 28.54
C TYR A 145 -5.93 -15.21 27.55
N ARG A 146 -6.53 -14.11 28.02
CA ARG A 146 -7.42 -13.25 27.22
C ARG A 146 -6.78 -11.89 27.00
N TRP A 147 -6.74 -11.47 25.74
CA TRP A 147 -6.23 -10.15 25.38
C TRP A 147 -7.14 -9.03 25.88
N HIS A 148 -6.52 -7.99 26.46
CA HIS A 148 -7.22 -6.80 26.87
C HIS A 148 -7.69 -5.99 25.63
N PRO A 149 -8.92 -5.42 25.64
CA PRO A 149 -9.46 -4.72 24.48
C PRO A 149 -8.58 -3.58 23.94
N LYS A 150 -7.88 -2.85 24.82
CA LYS A 150 -6.95 -1.77 24.41
C LYS A 150 -5.80 -2.29 23.54
N ILE A 151 -5.26 -3.47 23.85
CA ILE A 151 -4.16 -4.08 23.09
C ILE A 151 -4.66 -4.56 21.73
N ILE A 152 -5.85 -5.19 21.70
CA ILE A 152 -6.51 -5.57 20.44
C ILE A 152 -6.73 -4.34 19.56
N LYS A 153 -7.21 -3.24 20.13
CA LYS A 153 -7.42 -1.97 19.41
C LYS A 153 -6.12 -1.43 18.82
N LEU A 154 -5.05 -1.35 19.62
CA LEU A 154 -3.72 -0.92 19.16
C LEU A 154 -3.22 -1.80 18.01
N CYS A 155 -3.33 -3.13 18.15
CA CYS A 155 -2.89 -4.06 17.12
C CYS A 155 -3.73 -3.95 15.84
N LEU A 156 -5.04 -3.71 15.96
CA LEU A 156 -5.92 -3.46 14.81
C LEU A 156 -5.52 -2.18 14.08
N GLU A 157 -5.24 -1.08 14.80
CA GLU A 157 -4.81 0.18 14.21
C GLU A 157 -3.49 0.04 13.46
N LEU A 158 -2.51 -0.66 14.05
CA LEU A 158 -1.24 -0.97 13.38
C LEU A 158 -1.45 -1.86 12.15
N TYR A 159 -2.27 -2.90 12.26
CA TYR A 159 -2.57 -3.83 11.18
C TYR A 159 -3.27 -3.15 9.99
N CYS A 160 -4.20 -2.23 10.26
CA CYS A 160 -4.91 -1.47 9.24
C CYS A 160 -3.99 -0.52 8.47
N LYS A 161 -2.92 0.00 9.10
CA LYS A 161 -1.90 0.82 8.43
C LYS A 161 -0.92 -0.03 7.62
N ASN A 162 -0.41 -1.12 8.22
CA ASN A 162 0.49 -2.06 7.56
C ASN A 162 0.28 -3.47 8.13
N PRO A 163 -0.21 -4.43 7.33
CA PRO A 163 -0.50 -5.77 7.83
C PRO A 163 0.75 -6.56 8.24
N HIS A 164 1.93 -6.20 7.74
CA HIS A 164 3.19 -6.89 8.01
C HIS A 164 3.95 -6.35 9.23
N VAL A 165 3.52 -5.22 9.81
CA VAL A 165 4.27 -4.57 10.91
C VAL A 165 4.29 -5.41 12.19
N LEU A 166 3.29 -6.26 12.39
CA LEU A 166 3.14 -7.03 13.62
C LEU A 166 4.04 -8.27 13.68
N GLU A 167 4.52 -8.77 12.54
CA GLU A 167 5.39 -9.95 12.51
C GLU A 167 6.76 -9.68 13.16
N PRO A 168 7.48 -8.59 12.80
CA PRO A 168 8.71 -8.22 13.50
C PRO A 168 8.50 -7.92 14.98
N LEU A 169 7.40 -7.25 15.33
CA LEU A 169 7.12 -6.88 16.73
C LEU A 169 6.83 -8.11 17.60
N ARG A 170 6.26 -9.17 17.04
CA ARG A 170 6.04 -10.44 17.76
C ARG A 170 7.33 -11.16 18.16
N ASN A 171 8.45 -10.86 17.51
CA ASN A 171 9.75 -11.41 17.89
C ASN A 171 10.31 -10.75 19.16
N VAL A 172 9.82 -9.55 19.51
CA VAL A 172 10.30 -8.76 20.65
C VAL A 172 9.33 -8.83 21.83
N MET A 173 8.02 -8.90 21.57
CA MET A 173 6.98 -8.86 22.61
C MET A 173 5.79 -9.77 22.26
N HIS A 174 5.07 -10.28 23.26
CA HIS A 174 3.87 -11.08 22.97
C HIS A 174 2.75 -10.19 22.45
N LEU A 175 2.24 -10.52 21.26
CA LEU A 175 1.13 -9.82 20.63
C LEU A 175 0.08 -10.80 20.10
N PRO A 176 -1.19 -10.37 19.97
CA PRO A 176 -2.24 -11.18 19.38
C PRO A 176 -1.86 -11.68 17.99
N SER A 177 -2.25 -12.92 17.68
CA SER A 177 -1.99 -13.55 16.37
C SER A 177 -2.72 -12.84 15.21
N ASN A 178 -2.22 -13.00 13.98
CA ASN A 178 -2.88 -12.45 12.78
C ASN A 178 -4.30 -13.01 12.60
N ARG A 179 -4.52 -14.27 13.01
CA ARG A 179 -5.84 -14.90 13.01
C ARG A 179 -6.80 -14.17 13.95
N SER A 180 -6.36 -13.89 15.18
CA SER A 180 -7.15 -13.17 16.17
C SER A 180 -7.52 -11.78 15.68
N ILE A 181 -6.56 -11.06 15.09
CA ILE A 181 -6.79 -9.71 14.56
C ILE A 181 -7.78 -9.74 13.40
N ARG A 182 -7.64 -10.68 12.45
CA ARG A 182 -8.60 -10.86 11.35
C ARG A 182 -10.00 -11.18 11.88
N TYR A 183 -10.10 -12.01 12.91
CA TYR A 183 -11.37 -12.31 13.55
C TYR A 183 -12.04 -11.05 14.11
N TYR A 184 -11.29 -10.21 14.84
CA TYR A 184 -11.83 -8.94 15.33
C TYR A 184 -12.14 -7.94 14.22
N LYS A 185 -11.30 -7.86 13.18
CA LYS A 185 -11.53 -6.99 12.01
C LYS A 185 -12.84 -7.36 11.30
N ASN A 186 -13.08 -8.66 11.13
CA ASN A 186 -14.24 -9.17 10.40
C ASN A 186 -15.49 -9.30 11.30
N LYS A 187 -15.40 -8.90 12.57
CA LYS A 187 -16.55 -8.91 13.48
C LYS A 187 -17.59 -7.85 13.09
N CYS A 188 -17.18 -6.81 12.36
CA CYS A 188 -18.10 -5.82 11.81
C CYS A 188 -18.67 -6.33 10.48
N GLU A 189 -19.95 -6.69 10.48
CA GLU A 189 -20.66 -7.06 9.26
C GLU A 189 -20.79 -5.85 8.33
N GLN A 190 -20.40 -6.05 7.07
CA GLN A 190 -20.60 -5.07 6.01
C GLN A 190 -21.80 -5.50 5.18
N GLN A 191 -22.80 -4.64 5.10
CA GLN A 191 -24.02 -4.87 4.34
C GLN A 191 -24.17 -3.76 3.31
N SER A 192 -24.78 -4.08 2.16
CA SER A 192 -25.11 -3.11 1.14
C SER A 192 -26.13 -2.09 1.67
N GLY A 193 -25.96 -0.82 1.29
CA GLY A 193 -26.86 0.26 1.69
C GLY A 193 -26.39 1.02 2.93
N TRP A 194 -27.33 1.63 3.64
CA TRP A 194 -27.03 2.57 4.72
C TRP A 194 -26.86 1.86 6.07
N ASN A 195 -25.69 2.01 6.68
CA ASN A 195 -25.43 1.47 8.01
C ASN A 195 -25.91 2.44 9.10
N LYS A 196 -27.12 2.21 9.61
CA LYS A 196 -27.75 3.04 10.66
C LYS A 196 -26.92 3.07 11.95
N ASN A 197 -26.29 1.94 12.31
CA ASN A 197 -25.52 1.82 13.54
C ASN A 197 -24.34 2.81 13.58
N ILE A 198 -23.70 3.08 12.43
CA ILE A 198 -22.60 4.04 12.34
C ILE A 198 -23.12 5.46 12.59
N VAL A 199 -24.27 5.82 12.00
CA VAL A 199 -24.86 7.16 12.17
C VAL A 199 -25.31 7.39 13.61
N GLU A 200 -25.96 6.40 14.22
CA GLU A 200 -26.37 6.44 15.63
C GLU A 200 -25.16 6.55 16.56
N TRP A 201 -24.08 5.82 16.26
CA TRP A 201 -22.83 5.92 17.00
C TRP A 201 -22.21 7.32 16.90
N CYS A 202 -22.16 7.92 15.71
CA CYS A 202 -21.69 9.29 15.51
C CYS A 202 -22.54 10.32 16.29
N LEU A 203 -23.87 10.16 16.29
CA LEU A 203 -24.78 11.01 17.06
C LEU A 203 -24.51 10.91 18.56
N LYS A 204 -24.26 9.70 19.05
CA LYS A 204 -23.95 9.45 20.46
C LYS A 204 -22.61 10.07 20.85
N ASP A 205 -21.57 9.89 20.05
CA ASP A 205 -20.23 10.49 20.30
C ASP A 205 -20.29 12.03 20.27
N ALA A 206 -21.08 12.60 19.35
CA ALA A 206 -21.30 14.06 19.29
C ALA A 206 -22.00 14.60 20.55
N ARG A 207 -22.98 13.85 21.09
CA ARG A 207 -23.66 14.20 22.35
C ARG A 207 -22.72 14.06 23.55
N GLU A 208 -21.94 12.99 23.62
CA GLU A 208 -20.96 12.77 24.71
C GLU A 208 -19.90 13.88 24.75
N ARG A 209 -19.54 14.44 23.59
CA ARG A 209 -18.58 15.55 23.48
C ARG A 209 -19.21 16.94 23.65
N ASN A 210 -20.52 17.04 23.90
CA ASN A 210 -21.27 18.29 24.04
C ASN A 210 -20.99 19.29 22.90
N LEU A 211 -21.06 18.81 21.66
CA LEU A 211 -20.87 19.66 20.48
C LEU A 211 -22.01 20.68 20.34
N ARG A 212 -21.73 21.82 19.70
CA ARG A 212 -22.74 22.85 19.45
C ARG A 212 -23.67 22.41 18.33
N GLU A 213 -24.88 22.96 18.29
CA GLU A 213 -25.88 22.66 17.24
C GLU A 213 -25.34 22.87 15.81
N CYS A 214 -24.44 23.84 15.62
CA CYS A 214 -23.79 24.09 14.33
C CYS A 214 -22.83 22.97 13.90
N ASP A 215 -22.23 22.23 14.85
CA ASP A 215 -21.22 21.20 14.59
C ASP A 215 -21.86 19.84 14.23
N TYR A 216 -23.20 19.71 14.34
CA TYR A 216 -23.95 18.53 13.88
C TYR A 216 -24.16 18.50 12.36
N TRP A 217 -23.97 19.62 11.68
CA TRP A 217 -24.16 19.72 10.24
C TRP A 217 -22.89 19.29 9.51
N GLY A 218 -23.02 18.34 8.58
CA GLY A 218 -21.93 17.85 7.75
C GLY A 218 -22.37 17.68 6.29
N GLY A 219 -21.42 17.78 5.37
CA GLY A 219 -21.64 17.48 3.96
C GLY A 219 -21.42 15.98 3.68
N PHE A 220 -22.29 15.39 2.85
CA PHE A 220 -22.11 14.03 2.38
C PHE A 220 -21.72 14.06 0.90
N VAL A 221 -20.52 13.56 0.58
CA VAL A 221 -19.98 13.51 -0.78
C VAL A 221 -19.71 12.06 -1.14
N ILE A 222 -20.34 11.59 -2.21
CA ILE A 222 -20.12 10.26 -2.77
C ILE A 222 -19.46 10.42 -4.15
N ASP A 223 -18.53 9.53 -4.45
CA ASP A 223 -18.01 9.31 -5.78
C ASP A 223 -18.10 7.81 -6.12
N GLU A 224 -18.28 7.50 -7.40
CA GLU A 224 -18.38 6.12 -7.86
C GLU A 224 -17.00 5.58 -8.25
N MET A 225 -16.61 4.45 -7.65
CA MET A 225 -15.37 3.76 -8.01
C MET A 225 -15.65 2.58 -8.94
N LYS A 226 -14.95 2.51 -10.07
CA LYS A 226 -14.97 1.34 -10.94
C LYS A 226 -14.11 0.23 -10.32
N ILE A 227 -14.74 -0.89 -10.00
CA ILE A 227 -14.12 -2.14 -9.51
C ILE A 227 -14.06 -3.18 -10.63
N GLU A 228 -13.06 -4.07 -10.58
CA GLU A 228 -12.95 -5.19 -11.50
C GLU A 228 -14.01 -6.24 -11.20
N VAL A 229 -14.72 -6.69 -12.25
CA VAL A 229 -15.72 -7.75 -12.12
C VAL A 229 -15.01 -9.09 -12.22
N MET A 230 -14.51 -9.60 -11.09
CA MET A 230 -14.18 -11.02 -10.93
C MET A 230 -15.30 -11.70 -10.17
N ILE A 231 -15.69 -12.89 -10.65
CA ILE A 231 -16.60 -13.76 -9.91
C ILE A 231 -15.84 -14.23 -8.67
N ILE A 232 -16.24 -13.73 -7.51
CA ILE A 232 -15.79 -14.25 -6.22
C ILE A 232 -16.72 -15.42 -5.92
N LEU A 233 -16.26 -16.65 -6.16
CA LEU A 233 -16.91 -17.85 -5.62
C LEU A 233 -16.71 -17.80 -4.10
N LEU A 234 -17.79 -17.44 -3.39
CA LEU A 234 -17.90 -17.50 -1.93
C LEU A 234 -18.14 -18.93 -1.45
#